data_AF-A0A3L6MTG2-F1
#
_entry.id   AF-A0A3L6MTG2-F1
#
_cell.length_a   1.000
_cell.length_b   1.000
_cell.length_c   1.000
_cell.angle_alpha   90.00
_cell.angle_beta   90.00
_cell.angle_gamma   90.00
#
_symmetry.space_group_name_H-M   'P 1'
#
loop_
_entity.id
_entity.type
_entity.pdbx_description
1 polymer ?
#
loop_
_entity_poly.entity_id
_entity_poly.type
_entity_poly.pdbx_seq_one_letter_code
_entity_poly.pdbx_strand_id
1 'polypeptide(L)'
;MSIDFDAIDTSLFWDDDDRVYMIDTAGPPPNTSIRQFEIDVETGKKLSEEKLLWEGITKVYPEGPHMYKKDGWYYLLIAEGGCFADHHTIMARSRVIWGPYEANPLNPVLAKTNPDGYTSHGDLFQDPTGQWYFVCLGVRKKNGRFVMGRESVLTIAAWPQGEYPVINPVEQDVPLIAKSNPVLDGPMEKNRNAHAYLISAFVIPLKKTTNMKGTASP
;
A
#
# COMPACT_ATOMS: atom_id res chain seq x y z
N MET A 1 10.14 23.76 2.24
CA MET A 1 10.61 22.44 2.73
C MET A 1 11.06 21.67 1.51
N SER A 2 12.34 21.32 1.42
CA SER A 2 12.89 20.48 0.34
C SER A 2 13.74 19.42 1.02
N ILE A 3 13.40 18.16 0.80
CA ILE A 3 14.22 17.04 1.26
C ILE A 3 15.20 16.75 0.13
N ASP A 4 16.50 16.76 0.44
CA ASP A 4 17.56 16.54 -0.54
C ASP A 4 17.78 15.03 -0.74
N PHE A 5 17.15 14.46 -1.77
CA PHE A 5 17.32 13.08 -2.18
C PHE A 5 16.94 12.89 -3.67
N ASP A 6 17.56 11.90 -4.32
CA ASP A 6 17.35 11.55 -5.73
C ASP A 6 16.83 10.10 -5.81
N ALA A 7 15.52 9.95 -5.55
CA ALA A 7 14.83 8.66 -5.48
C ALA A 7 13.34 8.81 -5.84
N ILE A 8 12.65 7.68 -6.03
CA ILE A 8 11.20 7.61 -6.24
C ILE A 8 10.54 6.76 -5.15
N ASP A 9 9.20 6.72 -5.17
CA ASP A 9 8.39 5.82 -4.36
C ASP A 9 8.72 5.84 -2.86
N THR A 10 8.81 7.04 -2.30
CA THR A 10 9.12 7.22 -0.89
C THR A 10 7.97 6.77 0.01
N SER A 11 8.28 6.03 1.08
CA SER A 11 7.36 5.67 2.16
C SER A 11 7.95 6.01 3.51
N LEU A 12 7.10 6.47 4.42
CA LEU A 12 7.47 6.69 5.82
C LEU A 12 7.08 5.47 6.66
N PHE A 13 7.91 5.16 7.64
CA PHE A 13 7.66 4.14 8.64
C PHE A 13 7.93 4.70 10.04
N TRP A 14 6.90 4.66 10.90
CA TRP A 14 6.98 5.05 12.30
C TRP A 14 7.23 3.81 13.14
N ASP A 15 8.32 3.80 13.89
CA ASP A 15 8.68 2.69 14.76
C ASP A 15 8.23 2.95 16.21
N ASP A 16 8.23 1.90 17.03
CA ASP A 16 7.79 1.93 18.43
C ASP A 16 8.76 2.70 19.36
N ASP A 17 9.94 3.08 18.86
CA ASP A 17 10.96 3.84 19.60
C ASP A 17 10.94 5.35 19.27
N ASP A 18 9.81 5.83 18.76
CA ASP A 18 9.55 7.22 18.34
C ASP A 18 10.42 7.71 17.16
N ARG A 19 11.18 6.81 16.52
CA ARG A 19 11.93 7.14 15.31
C ARG A 19 11.06 6.99 14.07
N VAL A 20 11.37 7.81 13.07
CA VAL A 20 10.74 7.75 11.76
C VAL A 20 11.80 7.50 10.70
N TYR A 21 11.49 6.58 9.80
CA TYR A 21 12.36 6.19 8.71
C TYR A 21 11.71 6.53 7.38
N MET A 22 12.50 7.14 6.49
CA MET A 22 12.17 7.25 5.09
C MET A 22 12.75 6.04 4.37
N ILE A 23 11.94 5.39 3.55
CA ILE A 23 12.32 4.26 2.72
C ILE A 23 12.03 4.67 1.28
N ASP A 24 12.97 4.44 0.38
CA ASP A 24 12.89 4.93 -0.99
C ASP A 24 13.41 3.93 -2.01
N THR A 25 13.15 4.23 -3.28
CA THR A 25 13.68 3.51 -4.43
C THR A 25 14.76 4.34 -5.10
N ALA A 26 16.02 3.91 -4.98
CA ALA A 26 17.18 4.64 -5.46
C ALA A 26 17.96 3.90 -6.53
N GLY A 27 18.74 4.65 -7.30
CA GLY A 27 19.62 4.15 -8.36
C GLY A 27 18.98 4.19 -9.74
N PRO A 28 19.77 3.96 -10.81
CA PRO A 28 19.28 4.02 -12.17
C PRO A 28 18.46 2.77 -12.52
N PRO A 29 17.32 2.93 -13.22
CA PRO A 29 16.62 1.79 -13.79
C PRO A 29 17.47 1.07 -14.87
N PRO A 30 17.32 -0.25 -15.04
CA PRO A 30 16.37 -1.14 -14.37
C PRO A 30 16.84 -1.67 -13.01
N ASN A 31 18.07 -1.38 -12.58
CA ASN A 31 18.67 -1.95 -11.35
C ASN A 31 18.52 -1.00 -10.17
N THR A 32 17.28 -0.54 -9.91
CA THR A 32 16.95 0.21 -8.70
C THR A 32 17.09 -0.68 -7.46
N SER A 33 17.09 -0.05 -6.29
CA SER A 33 17.23 -0.74 -5.00
C SER A 33 16.50 0.01 -3.90
N ILE A 34 16.13 -0.70 -2.84
CA ILE A 34 15.44 -0.11 -1.70
C ILE A 34 16.45 0.40 -0.69
N ARG A 35 16.34 1.66 -0.32
CA ARG A 35 17.19 2.27 0.70
C ARG A 35 16.38 2.90 1.81
N GLN A 36 17.05 3.18 2.92
CA GLN A 36 16.44 3.77 4.10
C GLN A 36 17.38 4.74 4.79
N PHE A 37 16.83 5.79 5.38
CA PHE A 37 17.49 6.66 6.35
C PHE A 37 16.51 7.10 7.45
N GLU A 38 17.04 7.42 8.63
CA GLU A 38 16.26 8.06 9.69
C GLU A 38 15.98 9.52 9.30
N ILE A 39 14.75 9.99 9.50
CA ILE A 39 14.31 11.33 9.08
C ILE A 39 13.65 12.08 10.23
N ASP A 40 13.97 13.37 10.34
CA ASP A 40 13.15 14.33 11.07
C ASP A 40 12.01 14.78 10.16
N VAL A 41 10.78 14.34 10.44
CA VAL A 41 9.60 14.65 9.61
C VAL A 41 9.16 16.12 9.68
N GLU A 42 9.52 16.84 10.74
CA GLU A 42 9.17 18.25 10.89
C GLU A 42 10.10 19.12 10.02
N THR A 43 11.39 18.79 9.99
CA THR A 43 12.39 19.57 9.26
C THR A 43 12.72 19.02 7.87
N GLY A 44 12.41 17.75 7.61
CA GLY A 44 12.81 17.02 6.41
C GLY A 44 14.29 16.62 6.39
N LYS A 45 15.01 16.75 7.52
CA LYS A 45 16.45 16.49 7.60
C LYS A 45 16.73 14.99 7.71
N LYS A 46 17.69 14.48 6.93
CA LYS A 46 18.26 13.14 7.14
C LYS A 46 19.05 13.12 8.46
N LEU A 47 18.65 12.25 9.39
CA LEU A 47 19.29 12.06 10.69
C LEU A 47 20.34 10.94 10.68
N SER A 48 20.35 10.11 9.63
CA SER A 48 21.37 9.09 9.39
C SER A 48 21.88 9.12 7.96
N GLU A 49 22.96 8.36 7.70
CA GLU A 49 23.30 7.95 6.35
C GLU A 49 22.20 7.05 5.76
N GLU A 50 22.05 7.14 4.45
CA GLU A 50 21.16 6.28 3.67
C GLU A 50 21.84 4.93 3.41
N LYS A 51 21.10 3.84 3.67
CA LYS A 51 21.62 2.47 3.61
C LYS A 51 20.76 1.62 2.68
N LEU A 52 21.41 0.78 1.88
CA LEU A 52 20.76 -0.28 1.12
C LEU A 52 20.10 -1.29 2.08
N LEU A 53 18.80 -1.53 1.91
CA LEU A 53 18.06 -2.56 2.62
C LEU A 53 17.94 -3.84 1.80
N TRP A 54 17.50 -3.70 0.54
CA TRP A 54 17.19 -4.85 -0.29
C TRP A 54 17.26 -4.51 -1.78
N GLU A 55 17.83 -5.43 -2.57
CA GLU A 55 17.88 -5.36 -4.03
C GLU A 55 16.72 -6.11 -4.69
N GLY A 56 15.80 -6.66 -3.90
CA GLY A 56 14.74 -7.53 -4.38
C GLY A 56 15.23 -8.92 -4.80
N ILE A 57 14.39 -9.70 -5.48
CA ILE A 57 14.68 -11.07 -5.93
C ILE A 57 15.19 -11.06 -7.36
N THR A 58 14.44 -10.44 -8.27
CA THR A 58 14.78 -10.37 -9.69
C THR A 58 15.78 -9.26 -9.97
N LYS A 59 15.87 -8.26 -9.08
CA LYS A 59 16.70 -7.05 -9.23
C LYS A 59 16.35 -6.21 -10.46
N VAL A 60 15.11 -6.35 -10.94
CA VAL A 60 14.55 -5.66 -12.09
C VAL A 60 13.41 -4.77 -11.61
N TYR A 61 13.67 -3.47 -11.57
CA TYR A 61 12.80 -2.44 -11.00
C TYR A 61 12.25 -2.77 -9.59
N PRO A 62 13.09 -3.14 -8.59
CA PRO A 62 12.64 -3.10 -7.20
C PRO A 62 12.17 -1.67 -6.86
N GLU A 63 10.90 -1.52 -6.50
CA GLU A 63 10.27 -0.20 -6.29
C GLU A 63 9.07 -0.28 -5.32
N GLY A 64 8.41 0.86 -5.04
CA GLY A 64 7.20 0.89 -4.19
C GLY A 64 7.36 0.30 -2.78
N PRO A 65 8.40 0.65 -1.99
CA PRO A 65 8.62 0.07 -0.68
C PRO A 65 7.59 0.50 0.36
N HIS A 66 7.06 -0.46 1.10
CA HIS A 66 6.29 -0.23 2.33
C HIS A 66 6.80 -1.14 3.45
N MET A 67 6.95 -0.58 4.65
CA MET A 67 7.44 -1.30 5.83
C MET A 67 6.33 -1.48 6.86
N TYR A 68 6.29 -2.66 7.46
CA TYR A 68 5.39 -3.01 8.54
C TYR A 68 6.17 -3.60 9.69
N LYS A 69 5.72 -3.35 10.92
CA LYS A 69 6.23 -4.05 12.10
C LYS A 69 5.14 -4.94 12.69
N LYS A 70 5.40 -6.23 12.78
CA LYS A 70 4.44 -7.22 13.28
C LYS A 70 5.18 -8.43 13.86
N ASP A 71 4.74 -8.93 15.01
CA ASP A 71 5.30 -10.14 15.65
C ASP A 71 6.84 -10.11 15.85
N GLY A 72 7.37 -8.92 16.13
CA GLY A 72 8.80 -8.67 16.30
C GLY A 72 9.62 -8.75 15.00
N TRP A 73 8.98 -8.63 13.85
CA TRP A 73 9.61 -8.57 12.53
C TRP A 73 9.31 -7.22 11.87
N TYR A 74 10.29 -6.72 11.12
CA TYR A 74 10.12 -5.70 10.10
C TYR A 74 9.90 -6.39 8.77
N TYR A 75 8.76 -6.17 8.14
CA TYR A 75 8.41 -6.70 6.83
C TYR A 75 8.52 -5.60 5.80
N LEU A 76 9.29 -5.84 4.76
CA LEU A 76 9.48 -4.93 3.63
C LEU A 76 8.75 -5.49 2.42
N LEU A 77 7.67 -4.83 2.02
CA LEU A 77 6.90 -5.10 0.81
C LEU A 77 7.43 -4.21 -0.32
N ILE A 78 7.61 -4.77 -1.51
CA ILE A 78 7.98 -4.01 -2.71
C ILE A 78 7.26 -4.55 -3.95
N ALA A 79 7.25 -3.76 -5.01
CA ALA A 79 6.98 -4.21 -6.36
C ALA A 79 8.29 -4.55 -7.11
N GLU A 80 8.21 -5.48 -8.06
CA GLU A 80 9.29 -5.83 -8.99
C GLU A 80 8.75 -6.12 -10.40
N GLY A 81 9.65 -6.16 -11.38
CA GLY A 81 9.38 -6.53 -12.78
C GLY A 81 9.02 -5.34 -13.68
N GLY A 82 8.91 -4.14 -13.10
CA GLY A 82 8.45 -2.92 -13.78
C GLY A 82 6.94 -2.93 -14.03
N CYS A 83 6.35 -1.75 -14.18
CA CYS A 83 4.90 -1.54 -14.23
C CYS A 83 4.22 -1.99 -15.55
N PHE A 84 4.50 -3.21 -16.01
CA PHE A 84 3.94 -3.87 -17.20
C PHE A 84 3.60 -5.34 -16.91
N ALA A 85 3.70 -6.23 -17.91
CA ALA A 85 3.22 -7.61 -17.81
C ALA A 85 3.95 -8.48 -16.77
N ASP A 86 5.17 -8.10 -16.37
CA ASP A 86 5.94 -8.83 -15.34
C ASP A 86 5.79 -8.23 -13.94
N HIS A 87 4.90 -7.24 -13.76
CA HIS A 87 4.70 -6.57 -12.48
C HIS A 87 4.13 -7.53 -11.43
N HIS A 88 4.81 -7.65 -10.30
CA HIS A 88 4.43 -8.52 -9.18
C HIS A 88 4.88 -7.92 -7.85
N THR A 89 4.29 -8.38 -6.74
CA THR A 89 4.60 -7.87 -5.40
C THR A 89 5.33 -8.95 -4.61
N ILE A 90 6.44 -8.57 -3.99
CA ILE A 90 7.26 -9.46 -3.16
C ILE A 90 7.45 -8.87 -1.77
N MET A 91 7.74 -9.74 -0.81
CA MET A 91 8.00 -9.33 0.57
C MET A 91 9.25 -10.01 1.12
N ALA A 92 10.01 -9.30 1.94
CA ALA A 92 11.08 -9.82 2.76
C ALA A 92 10.87 -9.41 4.23
N ARG A 93 11.62 -9.98 5.17
CA ARG A 93 11.57 -9.56 6.57
C ARG A 93 12.92 -9.58 7.26
N SER A 94 13.06 -8.82 8.34
CA SER A 94 14.22 -8.86 9.23
C SER A 94 13.81 -8.67 10.69
N ARG A 95 14.64 -9.13 11.62
CA ARG A 95 14.51 -8.80 13.06
C ARG A 95 15.10 -7.43 13.40
N VAL A 96 15.88 -6.86 12.49
CA VAL A 96 16.55 -5.57 12.65
C VAL A 96 16.10 -4.67 11.51
N ILE A 97 15.66 -3.45 11.81
CA ILE A 97 15.12 -2.53 10.81
C ILE A 97 16.09 -2.26 9.64
N TRP A 98 17.41 -2.33 9.91
CA TRP A 98 18.48 -2.15 8.94
C TRP A 98 18.87 -3.43 8.19
N GLY A 99 18.14 -4.53 8.38
CA GLY A 99 18.40 -5.81 7.76
C GLY A 99 19.50 -6.64 8.46
N PRO A 100 20.00 -7.70 7.80
CA PRO A 100 19.65 -8.12 6.44
C PRO A 100 18.19 -8.58 6.33
N TYR A 101 17.57 -8.35 5.17
CA TYR A 101 16.21 -8.79 4.86
C TYR A 101 16.21 -10.14 4.17
N GLU A 102 15.46 -11.09 4.72
CA GLU A 102 15.28 -12.44 4.19
C GLU A 102 13.98 -12.49 3.37
N ALA A 103 14.10 -12.86 2.10
CA ALA A 103 12.96 -12.96 1.20
C ALA A 103 11.96 -14.03 1.66
N ASN A 104 10.66 -13.75 1.51
CA ASN A 104 9.63 -14.76 1.68
C ASN A 104 9.90 -15.95 0.74
N PRO A 105 10.07 -17.19 1.25
CA PRO A 105 10.30 -18.36 0.41
C PRO A 105 9.12 -18.68 -0.52
N LEU A 106 7.93 -18.14 -0.25
CA LEU A 106 6.72 -18.27 -1.06
C LEU A 106 6.45 -17.05 -1.94
N ASN A 107 7.42 -16.15 -2.13
CA ASN A 107 7.26 -15.05 -3.07
C ASN A 107 6.91 -15.56 -4.49
N PRO A 108 6.12 -14.80 -5.25
CA PRO A 108 5.57 -13.48 -4.91
C PRO A 108 4.33 -13.53 -3.98
N VAL A 109 4.16 -12.52 -3.12
CA VAL A 109 2.95 -12.39 -2.27
C VAL A 109 1.73 -11.94 -3.07
N LEU A 110 1.92 -11.22 -4.17
CA LEU A 110 0.93 -11.07 -5.24
C LEU A 110 1.60 -11.40 -6.56
N ALA A 111 1.22 -12.54 -7.14
CA ALA A 111 1.76 -12.99 -8.41
C ALA A 111 1.35 -12.09 -9.58
N LYS A 112 2.18 -12.09 -10.62
CA LYS A 112 1.80 -11.50 -11.90
C LYS A 112 0.51 -12.15 -12.41
N THR A 113 -0.39 -11.32 -12.92
CA THR A 113 -1.67 -11.73 -13.46
C THR A 113 -1.54 -11.99 -14.97
N ASN A 114 -2.62 -11.91 -15.74
CA ASN A 114 -2.63 -12.32 -17.14
C ASN A 114 -2.06 -11.22 -18.07
N PRO A 115 -1.69 -11.52 -19.33
CA PRO A 115 -1.18 -10.52 -20.26
C PRO A 115 -2.16 -9.38 -20.62
N ASP A 116 -3.43 -9.50 -20.23
CA ASP A 116 -4.49 -8.53 -20.48
C ASP A 116 -4.86 -7.68 -19.24
N GLY A 117 -4.18 -7.92 -18.12
CA GLY A 117 -4.29 -7.14 -16.88
C GLY A 117 -3.18 -7.50 -15.91
N TYR A 118 -2.43 -6.49 -15.43
CA TYR A 118 -1.39 -6.67 -14.40
C TYR A 118 -1.76 -5.94 -13.10
N THR A 119 -1.31 -6.46 -11.97
CA THR A 119 -1.58 -5.94 -10.62
C THR A 119 -0.35 -6.05 -9.72
N SER A 120 0.07 -4.96 -9.09
CA SER A 120 1.14 -4.91 -8.08
C SER A 120 1.19 -3.49 -7.49
N HIS A 121 2.29 -3.07 -6.88
CA HIS A 121 2.53 -1.74 -6.30
C HIS A 121 1.35 -1.35 -5.41
N GLY A 122 1.29 -2.01 -4.26
CA GLY A 122 0.18 -1.95 -3.35
C GLY A 122 0.62 -1.87 -1.90
N ASP A 123 -0.37 -1.74 -1.03
CA ASP A 123 -0.19 -1.53 0.40
C ASP A 123 -1.18 -2.41 1.17
N LEU A 124 -0.72 -2.95 2.30
CA LEU A 124 -1.50 -3.74 3.23
C LEU A 124 -2.04 -2.84 4.34
N PHE A 125 -3.33 -2.96 4.62
CA PHE A 125 -3.93 -2.29 5.77
C PHE A 125 -4.95 -3.18 6.46
N GLN A 126 -5.20 -2.90 7.72
CA GLN A 126 -6.13 -3.65 8.55
C GLN A 126 -7.33 -2.76 8.91
N ASP A 127 -8.55 -3.29 8.82
CA ASP A 127 -9.72 -2.61 9.36
C ASP A 127 -9.84 -2.80 10.89
N PRO A 128 -10.74 -2.07 11.59
CA PRO A 128 -10.90 -2.20 13.04
C PRO A 128 -11.36 -3.57 13.54
N THR A 129 -11.85 -4.45 12.65
CA THR A 129 -12.24 -5.84 13.00
C THR A 129 -11.07 -6.81 12.94
N GLY A 130 -9.93 -6.37 12.39
CA GLY A 130 -8.73 -7.17 12.22
C GLY A 130 -8.60 -7.80 10.81
N GLN A 131 -9.52 -7.53 9.89
CA GLN A 131 -9.44 -8.01 8.51
C GLN A 131 -8.36 -7.25 7.76
N TRP A 132 -7.47 -7.98 7.10
CA TRP A 132 -6.45 -7.40 6.23
C TRP A 132 -7.01 -7.21 4.81
N TYR A 133 -6.62 -6.10 4.21
CA TYR A 133 -6.89 -5.78 2.82
C TYR A 133 -5.58 -5.44 2.13
N PHE A 134 -5.56 -5.64 0.82
CA PHE A 134 -4.48 -5.23 -0.04
C PHE A 134 -5.05 -4.34 -1.14
N VAL A 135 -4.66 -3.07 -1.13
CA VAL A 135 -4.94 -2.14 -2.23
C VAL A 135 -3.75 -2.14 -3.15
N CYS A 136 -3.96 -2.21 -4.47
CA CYS A 136 -2.87 -2.16 -5.42
C CYS A 136 -3.33 -1.50 -6.72
N LEU A 137 -2.39 -1.20 -7.62
CA LEU A 137 -2.79 -0.80 -8.96
C LEU A 137 -3.21 -2.02 -9.78
N GLY A 138 -4.07 -1.80 -10.74
CA GLY A 138 -4.49 -2.76 -11.75
C GLY A 138 -4.63 -2.07 -13.11
N VAL A 139 -4.51 -2.82 -14.19
CA VAL A 139 -4.92 -2.34 -15.52
C VAL A 139 -5.88 -3.33 -16.17
N ARG A 140 -6.72 -2.81 -17.05
CA ARG A 140 -7.62 -3.61 -17.89
C ARG A 140 -7.41 -3.29 -19.35
N LYS A 141 -7.12 -4.31 -20.14
CA LYS A 141 -6.91 -4.17 -21.57
C LYS A 141 -8.21 -4.41 -22.32
N LYS A 142 -8.59 -3.46 -23.18
CA LYS A 142 -9.72 -3.56 -24.09
C LYS A 142 -9.25 -3.33 -25.51
N ASN A 143 -9.49 -4.28 -26.40
CA ASN A 143 -9.10 -4.22 -27.81
C ASN A 143 -7.61 -3.87 -27.99
N GLY A 144 -6.73 -4.53 -27.22
CA GLY A 144 -5.28 -4.32 -27.29
C GLY A 144 -4.76 -3.07 -26.58
N ARG A 145 -5.61 -2.27 -25.93
CA ARG A 145 -5.23 -0.98 -25.32
C ARG A 145 -5.65 -0.88 -23.85
N PHE A 146 -4.83 -0.24 -23.03
CA PHE A 146 -5.14 0.13 -21.64
C PHE A 146 -5.78 1.51 -21.60
N VAL A 147 -7.08 1.60 -21.94
CA VAL A 147 -7.76 2.88 -22.16
C VAL A 147 -8.01 3.68 -20.88
N MET A 148 -8.01 3.02 -19.73
CA MET A 148 -8.25 3.66 -18.41
C MET A 148 -6.96 4.01 -17.67
N GLY A 149 -5.79 3.67 -18.22
CA GLY A 149 -4.54 3.73 -17.48
C GLY A 149 -4.51 2.72 -16.32
N ARG A 150 -3.91 3.13 -15.20
CA ARG A 150 -3.81 2.34 -13.97
C ARG A 150 -4.92 2.73 -13.01
N GLU A 151 -5.61 1.74 -12.48
CA GLU A 151 -6.78 1.88 -11.62
C GLU A 151 -6.46 1.29 -10.25
N SER A 152 -7.04 1.83 -9.17
CA SER A 152 -6.92 1.20 -7.85
C SER A 152 -7.87 0.02 -7.73
N VAL A 153 -7.36 -1.11 -7.27
CA VAL A 153 -8.13 -2.33 -6.99
C VAL A 153 -7.90 -2.76 -5.54
N LEU A 154 -8.88 -3.45 -4.96
CA LEU A 154 -8.85 -3.90 -3.58
C LEU A 154 -9.12 -5.41 -3.54
N THR A 155 -8.32 -6.13 -2.78
CA THR A 155 -8.55 -7.54 -2.46
C THR A 155 -8.39 -7.77 -0.96
N ILE A 156 -8.83 -8.93 -0.49
CA ILE A 156 -8.66 -9.33 0.91
C ILE A 156 -7.32 -10.05 1.09
N ALA A 157 -6.79 -9.99 2.29
CA ALA A 157 -5.60 -10.72 2.69
C ALA A 157 -5.78 -11.33 4.08
N ALA A 158 -4.89 -12.25 4.45
CA ALA A 158 -4.76 -12.74 5.81
C ALA A 158 -3.28 -12.68 6.20
N TRP A 159 -2.98 -12.28 7.43
CA TRP A 159 -1.61 -12.25 7.93
C TRP A 159 -1.48 -13.01 9.25
N PRO A 160 -1.28 -14.34 9.17
CA PRO A 160 -1.12 -15.18 10.36
C PRO A 160 0.06 -14.72 11.23
N GLN A 161 -0.01 -15.02 12.52
CA GLN A 161 1.02 -14.65 13.47
C GLN A 161 2.37 -15.29 13.11
N GLY A 162 3.43 -14.48 13.03
CA GLY A 162 4.79 -14.95 12.74
C GLY A 162 5.04 -15.37 11.28
N GLU A 163 4.04 -15.26 10.41
CA GLU A 163 4.09 -15.67 9.00
C GLU A 163 4.20 -14.46 8.04
N TYR A 164 4.20 -14.73 6.74
CA TYR A 164 4.00 -13.73 5.69
C TYR A 164 2.50 -13.58 5.36
N PRO A 165 2.07 -12.45 4.78
CA PRO A 165 0.69 -12.28 4.38
C PRO A 165 0.36 -13.18 3.18
N VAL A 166 -0.87 -13.69 3.18
CA VAL A 166 -1.49 -14.37 2.05
C VAL A 166 -2.49 -13.41 1.44
N ILE A 167 -2.22 -12.95 0.22
CA ILE A 167 -3.06 -12.01 -0.51
C ILE A 167 -3.92 -12.79 -1.49
N ASN A 168 -5.23 -12.55 -1.49
CA ASN A 168 -6.11 -13.20 -2.47
C ASN A 168 -5.87 -12.62 -3.86
N PRO A 169 -5.97 -13.44 -4.93
CA PRO A 169 -5.92 -12.93 -6.29
C PRO A 169 -6.89 -11.77 -6.51
N VAL A 170 -6.47 -10.77 -7.28
CA VAL A 170 -7.36 -9.69 -7.69
C VAL A 170 -8.32 -10.23 -8.75
N GLU A 171 -9.62 -10.15 -8.47
CA GLU A 171 -10.66 -10.41 -9.45
C GLU A 171 -10.97 -9.12 -10.22
N GLN A 172 -10.74 -9.14 -11.53
CA GLN A 172 -11.09 -8.03 -12.43
C GLN A 172 -12.47 -8.25 -13.05
N ASP A 173 -13.14 -7.15 -13.41
CA ASP A 173 -14.46 -7.15 -14.07
C ASP A 173 -15.56 -7.92 -13.30
N VAL A 174 -15.48 -7.90 -11.97
CA VAL A 174 -16.53 -8.42 -11.09
C VAL A 174 -17.85 -7.68 -11.37
N PRO A 175 -18.92 -8.38 -11.75
CA PRO A 175 -20.23 -7.76 -11.93
C PRO A 175 -20.64 -7.07 -10.63
N LEU A 176 -20.95 -5.77 -10.69
CA LEU A 176 -21.56 -5.10 -9.56
C LEU A 176 -22.92 -5.75 -9.31
N ILE A 177 -23.04 -6.55 -8.25
CA ILE A 177 -24.35 -6.93 -7.72
C ILE A 177 -24.92 -5.68 -7.07
N ALA A 178 -25.50 -4.80 -7.88
CA ALA A 178 -26.30 -3.71 -7.39
C ALA A 178 -27.53 -4.32 -6.71
N LYS A 179 -27.48 -4.48 -5.39
CA LYS A 179 -28.72 -4.46 -4.61
C LYS A 179 -29.35 -3.10 -4.90
N SER A 180 -30.56 -3.11 -5.45
CA SER A 180 -31.32 -1.89 -5.71
C SER A 180 -31.33 -1.05 -4.42
N ASN A 181 -30.54 0.02 -4.36
CA ASN A 181 -30.68 0.98 -3.28
C ASN A 181 -32.04 1.65 -3.44
N PRO A 182 -32.81 1.86 -2.37
CA PRO A 182 -34.01 2.68 -2.45
C PRO A 182 -33.60 4.06 -2.95
N VAL A 183 -34.31 4.54 -3.97
CA VAL A 183 -34.14 5.89 -4.51
C VAL A 183 -34.25 6.87 -3.34
N LEU A 184 -33.17 7.60 -3.07
CA LEU A 184 -33.23 8.73 -2.14
C LEU A 184 -33.95 9.86 -2.88
N ASP A 185 -35.24 10.05 -2.57
CA ASP A 185 -36.04 11.18 -3.04
C ASP A 185 -35.55 12.47 -2.37
N GLY A 186 -34.48 13.05 -2.91
CA GLY A 186 -34.04 14.41 -2.66
C GLY A 186 -34.20 15.24 -3.94
N PRO A 187 -34.54 16.53 -3.87
CA PRO A 187 -34.73 17.35 -5.06
C PRO A 187 -33.39 17.47 -5.81
N MET A 188 -33.30 16.83 -6.98
CA MET A 188 -32.18 17.05 -7.89
C MET A 188 -32.30 18.44 -8.52
N GLU A 189 -31.57 19.42 -8.00
CA GLU A 189 -31.27 20.61 -8.79
C GLU A 189 -30.31 20.23 -9.91
N LYS A 190 -30.81 20.24 -11.15
CA LYS A 190 -30.02 20.06 -12.37
C LYS A 190 -29.15 21.29 -12.60
N ASN A 191 -27.96 21.32 -12.02
CA ASN A 191 -26.94 22.27 -12.44
C ASN A 191 -26.19 21.71 -13.66
N ARG A 192 -26.36 22.34 -14.82
CA ARG A 192 -25.91 21.82 -16.15
C ARG A 192 -24.41 21.95 -16.43
N ASN A 193 -23.57 22.22 -15.42
CA ASN A 193 -22.12 22.45 -15.60
C ASN A 193 -21.23 21.62 -14.65
N ALA A 194 -21.54 20.33 -14.42
CA ALA A 194 -20.66 19.43 -13.67
C ALA A 194 -20.17 18.29 -14.58
N HIS A 195 -18.89 18.35 -14.96
CA HIS A 195 -18.15 17.18 -15.43
C HIS A 195 -18.11 16.16 -14.29
N ALA A 196 -18.49 14.92 -14.59
CA ALA A 196 -18.88 13.91 -13.62
C ALA A 196 -17.82 13.63 -12.54
N TYR A 197 -18.24 13.79 -11.28
CA TYR A 197 -17.62 13.18 -10.10
C TYR A 197 -18.33 11.86 -9.80
N LEU A 198 -17.58 10.82 -9.43
CA LEU A 198 -18.06 9.73 -8.55
C LEU A 198 -16.90 8.85 -8.08
N ILE A 199 -16.37 9.17 -6.89
CA ILE A 199 -15.99 8.16 -5.88
C ILE A 199 -16.62 8.67 -4.58
N SER A 200 -17.62 7.95 -4.06
CA SER A 200 -18.14 8.25 -2.73
C SER A 200 -17.08 7.80 -1.71
N ALA A 201 -16.39 8.77 -1.10
CA ALA A 201 -15.64 8.51 0.12
C ALA A 201 -16.62 8.06 1.21
N PHE A 202 -16.45 6.84 1.73
CA PHE A 202 -17.06 6.46 3.01
C PHE A 202 -16.37 7.27 4.10
N VAL A 203 -16.93 8.43 4.47
CA VAL A 203 -16.56 9.11 5.71
C VAL A 203 -17.18 8.30 6.85
N ILE A 204 -16.36 7.57 7.60
CA ILE A 204 -16.78 6.96 8.86
C ILE A 204 -16.84 8.10 9.91
N PRO A 205 -18.01 8.47 10.45
CA PRO A 205 -18.07 9.50 11.47
C PRO A 205 -17.53 8.94 12.80
N LEU A 206 -16.42 9.51 13.28
CA LEU A 206 -15.93 9.29 14.64
C LEU A 206 -16.96 9.85 15.64
N LYS A 207 -17.68 8.98 16.34
CA LYS A 207 -18.48 9.37 17.51
C LYS A 207 -17.53 9.77 18.63
N LYS A 208 -17.48 11.06 18.97
CA LYS A 208 -16.90 11.54 20.23
C LYS A 208 -17.69 10.93 21.40
N THR A 209 -17.06 10.05 22.17
CA THR A 209 -17.59 9.65 23.48
C THR A 209 -17.38 10.80 24.46
N THR A 210 -18.47 11.45 24.86
CA THR A 210 -18.47 12.40 25.98
C THR A 210 -18.44 11.64 27.30
N ASN A 211 -17.44 11.95 28.13
CA ASN A 211 -17.36 11.54 29.52
C ASN A 211 -18.62 11.93 30.30
N MET A 212 -19.30 10.97 30.93
CA MET A 212 -20.23 11.26 32.02
C MET A 212 -19.50 11.14 33.36
N LYS A 213 -19.40 12.27 34.06
CA LYS A 213 -19.13 12.36 35.50
C LYS A 213 -20.41 12.07 36.29
N GLY A 214 -20.24 11.47 37.48
CA GLY A 214 -21.21 11.46 38.59
C GLY A 214 -21.75 10.06 38.89
N THR A 215 -21.82 9.55 40.12
CA THR A 215 -21.72 10.16 41.46
C THR A 215 -21.38 9.07 42.48
N ALA A 216 -20.80 9.47 43.61
CA ALA A 216 -20.46 8.60 44.74
C ALA A 216 -21.63 8.39 45.72
N SER A 217 -21.65 7.19 46.32
CA SER A 217 -22.12 6.83 47.68
C SER A 217 -23.64 6.89 48.00
N PRO A 218 -24.15 6.18 49.04
CA PRO A 218 -23.51 5.71 50.27
C PRO A 218 -22.69 4.42 50.14
#